data_AF-A0A0F9K6R5-F1
#
_entry.id   AF-A0A0F9K6R5-F1
#
_cell.length_a   1.000
_cell.length_b   1.000
_cell.length_c   1.000
_cell.angle_alpha   90.00
_cell.angle_beta   90.00
_cell.angle_gamma   90.00
#
_symmetry.space_group_name_H-M   'P 1'
#
loop_
_entity.id
_entity.type
_entity.pdbx_description
1 polymer ?
#
loop_
_entity_poly.entity_id
_entity_poly.type
_entity_poly.pdbx_seq_one_letter_code
_entity_poly.pdbx_strand_id
1 'polypeptide(L)'
;MAEPEVIRLNGGKAYPKDTRPGAIGYTWLKADGSVIDMTSGTWSGQGKAEAIDGTAAANLGTGSVTVDTGAAKATYSFVADDFKNIGVFRLIIWVGNTTIRYGSVIFEWEVSDAPGDDPTV
;
A
#
# COMPACT_ATOMS: atom_id res chain seq x y z
N MET A 1 -10.68 -9.22 -16.53
CA MET A 1 -9.64 -8.95 -15.50
C MET A 1 -10.33 -9.06 -14.15
N ALA A 2 -9.76 -9.79 -13.20
CA ALA A 2 -10.26 -9.77 -11.82
C ALA A 2 -10.08 -8.35 -11.25
N GLU A 3 -11.05 -7.86 -10.49
CA GLU A 3 -10.91 -6.58 -9.79
C GLU A 3 -9.75 -6.66 -8.78
N PRO A 4 -9.01 -5.57 -8.58
CA PRO A 4 -7.96 -5.54 -7.56
C PRO A 4 -8.55 -5.76 -6.17
N GLU A 5 -7.89 -6.61 -5.39
CA GLU A 5 -8.25 -6.80 -3.98
C GLU A 5 -8.01 -5.49 -3.21
N VAL A 6 -8.98 -5.10 -2.39
CA VAL A 6 -8.90 -3.93 -1.51
C VAL A 6 -8.70 -4.39 -0.07
N ILE A 7 -7.59 -3.99 0.53
CA ILE A 7 -7.22 -4.31 1.91
C ILE A 7 -7.28 -3.04 2.76
N ARG A 8 -8.18 -3.03 3.74
CA ARG A 8 -8.26 -2.00 4.76
C ARG A 8 -7.19 -2.24 5.82
N LEU A 9 -6.24 -1.32 5.97
CA LEU A 9 -5.19 -1.41 6.98
C LEU A 9 -5.76 -1.24 8.40
N ASN A 10 -5.03 -1.72 9.40
CA ASN A 10 -5.40 -1.65 10.82
C ASN A 10 -6.79 -2.25 11.15
N GLY A 11 -7.25 -3.22 10.36
CA GLY A 11 -8.61 -3.77 10.49
C GLY A 11 -9.70 -2.73 10.27
N GLY A 12 -9.42 -1.68 9.47
CA GLY A 12 -10.33 -0.59 9.16
C GLY A 12 -10.38 0.52 10.21
N LYS A 13 -9.52 0.51 11.23
CA LYS A 13 -9.40 1.61 12.20
C LYS A 13 -8.42 2.68 11.72
N ALA A 14 -8.63 3.93 12.10
CA ALA A 14 -7.68 5.00 11.83
C ALA A 14 -6.35 4.78 12.55
N TYR A 15 -5.27 5.26 11.94
CA TYR A 15 -3.97 5.46 12.58
C TYR A 15 -3.92 6.87 13.18
N PRO A 16 -3.33 7.04 14.37
CA PRO A 16 -2.98 8.37 14.84
C PRO A 16 -2.04 9.07 13.87
N LYS A 17 -2.20 10.38 13.69
CA LYS A 17 -1.24 11.22 12.97
C LYS A 17 0.19 10.99 13.46
N ASP A 18 1.13 10.99 12.52
CA ASP A 18 2.56 10.74 12.72
C ASP A 18 2.90 9.33 13.26
N THR A 19 1.90 8.46 13.44
CA THR A 19 2.07 7.07 13.87
C THR A 19 1.86 6.13 12.69
N ARG A 20 2.97 5.67 12.10
CA ARG A 20 2.95 4.71 10.99
C ARG A 20 3.10 3.27 11.47
N PRO A 21 2.44 2.30 10.81
CA PRO A 21 2.78 0.89 10.97
C PRO A 21 4.17 0.60 10.38
N GLY A 22 4.62 -0.64 10.56
CA GLY A 22 5.72 -1.17 9.75
C GLY A 22 5.36 -1.28 8.27
N ALA A 23 6.27 -1.86 7.49
CA ALA A 23 6.01 -2.14 6.08
C ALA A 23 4.82 -3.08 5.90
N ILE A 24 4.04 -2.87 4.84
CA ILE A 24 2.95 -3.76 4.43
C ILE A 24 3.39 -4.57 3.23
N GLY A 25 2.82 -5.77 3.06
CA GLY A 25 3.10 -6.57 1.88
C GLY A 25 1.94 -7.44 1.49
N TYR A 26 1.93 -7.81 0.21
CA TYR A 26 0.93 -8.67 -0.39
C TYR A 26 1.62 -9.81 -1.13
N THR A 27 1.05 -11.01 -1.01
CA THR A 27 1.55 -12.22 -1.68
C THR A 27 0.57 -12.61 -2.75
N TRP A 28 1.06 -12.74 -3.98
CA TRP A 28 0.23 -13.13 -5.11
C TRP A 28 0.15 -14.65 -5.19
N LEU A 29 -1.08 -15.16 -5.07
CA LEU A 29 -1.40 -16.58 -5.15
C LEU A 29 -2.19 -16.90 -6.42
N LYS A 30 -2.04 -18.12 -6.92
CA LYS A 30 -2.89 -18.71 -7.95
C LYS A 30 -4.24 -19.11 -7.33
N ALA A 31 -5.19 -19.48 -8.18
CA ALA A 31 -6.52 -19.93 -7.74
C ALA A 31 -6.49 -21.17 -6.83
N ASP A 32 -5.43 -21.98 -6.90
CA ASP A 32 -5.22 -23.16 -6.04
C ASP A 32 -4.53 -22.84 -4.70
N GLY A 33 -4.22 -21.56 -4.43
CA GLY A 33 -3.54 -21.10 -3.22
C GLY A 33 -2.00 -21.22 -3.25
N SER A 34 -1.41 -21.76 -4.32
CA SER A 34 0.04 -21.76 -4.49
C SER A 34 0.57 -20.38 -4.90
N VAL A 35 1.83 -20.07 -4.58
CA VAL A 35 2.45 -18.81 -5.02
C VAL A 35 2.57 -18.75 -6.53
N ILE A 36 2.43 -17.54 -7.08
CA ILE A 36 2.71 -17.30 -8.49
C ILE A 36 4.21 -17.41 -8.74
N ASP A 37 4.59 -18.02 -9.86
CA ASP A 37 6.00 -18.13 -10.23
C ASP A 37 6.51 -16.77 -10.74
N MET A 38 7.39 -16.16 -9.97
CA MET A 38 8.07 -14.91 -10.29
C MET A 38 9.59 -15.12 -10.44
N THR A 39 10.05 -16.37 -10.51
CA THR A 39 11.48 -16.70 -10.53
C THR A 39 12.13 -16.52 -11.91
N SER A 40 11.32 -16.48 -12.97
CA SER A 40 11.78 -16.20 -14.33
C SER A 40 11.58 -14.74 -14.72
N GLY A 41 12.64 -14.13 -15.27
CA GLY A 41 12.66 -12.74 -15.73
C GLY A 41 12.95 -11.70 -14.64
N THR A 42 12.95 -10.42 -15.03
CA THR A 42 13.14 -9.29 -14.12
C THR A 42 11.79 -8.76 -13.66
N TRP A 43 11.46 -9.01 -12.40
CA TRP A 43 10.24 -8.50 -11.78
C TRP A 43 10.51 -7.22 -11.00
N SER A 44 9.57 -6.29 -11.07
CA SER A 44 9.59 -5.04 -10.32
C SER A 44 8.21 -4.68 -9.81
N GLY A 45 8.20 -3.90 -8.73
CA GLY A 45 6.99 -3.40 -8.12
C GLY A 45 6.96 -1.87 -8.20
N GLN A 46 5.77 -1.31 -8.33
CA GLN A 46 5.55 0.13 -8.27
C GLN A 46 4.37 0.43 -7.35
N GLY A 47 4.52 1.47 -6.55
CA GLY A 47 3.48 1.97 -5.65
C GLY A 47 3.05 3.36 -6.10
N LYS A 48 1.76 3.65 -6.05
CA LYS A 48 1.23 5.00 -6.18
C LYS A 48 0.17 5.22 -5.10
N ALA A 49 0.34 6.26 -4.30
CA ALA A 49 -0.65 6.65 -3.30
C ALA A 49 -1.38 7.94 -3.69
N GLU A 50 -2.58 8.09 -3.17
CA GLU A 50 -3.46 9.25 -3.34
C GLU A 50 -4.35 9.45 -2.10
N ALA A 51 -4.77 10.69 -1.87
CA ALA A 51 -5.84 10.99 -0.92
C ALA A 51 -7.20 10.78 -1.60
N ILE A 52 -8.08 10.02 -0.98
CA ILE A 52 -9.41 9.68 -1.53
C ILE A 52 -10.40 10.82 -1.26
N ASP A 53 -10.23 11.51 -0.14
CA ASP A 53 -11.09 12.60 0.32
C ASP A 53 -10.70 14.00 -0.21
N GLY A 54 -9.67 14.06 -1.06
CA GLY A 54 -9.14 15.31 -1.61
C GLY A 54 -8.16 16.05 -0.69
N THR A 55 -7.76 15.46 0.44
CA THR A 55 -6.73 16.03 1.31
C THR A 55 -5.43 16.29 0.54
N ALA A 56 -4.90 17.50 0.65
CA ALA A 56 -3.60 17.84 0.07
C ALA A 56 -2.47 17.23 0.92
N ALA A 57 -1.82 16.18 0.40
CA ALA A 57 -0.71 15.51 1.07
C ALA A 57 0.55 15.53 0.19
N ALA A 58 1.51 16.38 0.54
CA ALA A 58 2.81 16.42 -0.14
C ALA A 58 3.63 15.15 0.16
N ASN A 59 4.34 14.64 -0.84
CA ASN A 59 5.19 13.45 -0.77
C ASN A 59 4.48 12.15 -0.32
N LEU A 60 3.14 12.12 -0.37
CA LEU A 60 2.37 10.91 -0.16
C LEU A 60 2.79 9.83 -1.17
N GLY A 61 3.01 8.62 -0.69
CA GLY A 61 3.34 7.48 -1.53
C GLY A 61 4.80 7.40 -1.95
N THR A 62 5.69 8.27 -1.45
CA THR A 62 7.11 8.31 -1.87
C THR A 62 7.99 7.20 -1.28
N GLY A 63 7.42 6.35 -0.43
CA GLY A 63 8.04 5.10 0.01
C GLY A 63 8.41 4.14 -1.14
N SER A 64 9.26 3.16 -0.83
CA SER A 64 9.77 2.20 -1.80
C SER A 64 8.93 0.93 -1.86
N VAL A 65 8.72 0.39 -3.06
CA VAL A 65 8.25 -0.99 -3.25
C VAL A 65 9.44 -1.90 -3.53
N THR A 66 9.55 -3.00 -2.78
CA THR A 66 10.46 -4.11 -3.09
C THR A 66 9.68 -5.36 -3.47
N VAL A 67 10.27 -6.21 -4.29
CA VAL A 67 9.67 -7.48 -4.72
C VAL A 67 10.59 -8.63 -4.34
N ASP A 68 10.05 -9.59 -3.62
CA ASP A 68 10.64 -10.89 -3.36
C ASP A 68 10.02 -11.91 -4.33
N THR A 69 10.81 -12.31 -5.32
CA THR A 69 10.38 -13.24 -6.37
C THR A 69 10.28 -14.68 -5.88
N GLY A 70 10.99 -15.06 -4.82
CA GLY A 70 10.91 -16.39 -4.22
C GLY A 70 9.64 -16.58 -3.38
N ALA A 71 9.17 -15.50 -2.76
CA ALA A 71 7.94 -15.48 -1.97
C ALA A 71 6.72 -14.96 -2.74
N ALA A 72 6.87 -14.58 -4.01
CA ALA A 72 5.85 -13.91 -4.82
C ALA A 72 5.20 -12.71 -4.09
N LYS A 73 6.02 -11.92 -3.40
CA LYS A 73 5.57 -10.89 -2.46
C LYS A 73 6.11 -9.52 -2.85
N ALA A 74 5.25 -8.51 -2.82
CA ALA A 74 5.70 -7.12 -2.84
C ALA A 74 5.48 -6.48 -1.48
N THR A 75 6.43 -5.63 -1.09
CA THR A 75 6.43 -4.94 0.19
C THR A 75 6.56 -3.44 -0.05
N TYR A 76 5.69 -2.66 0.57
CA TYR A 76 5.79 -1.20 0.60
C TYR A 76 6.27 -0.74 1.96
N SER A 77 7.36 0.04 1.95
CA SER A 77 7.90 0.67 3.14
C SER A 77 7.36 2.10 3.26
N PHE A 78 6.45 2.31 4.19
CA PHE A 78 5.89 3.64 4.46
C PHE A 78 6.96 4.65 4.89
N VAL A 79 6.77 5.89 4.46
CA VAL A 79 7.52 7.07 4.92
C VAL A 79 6.69 7.88 5.91
N ALA A 80 7.32 8.84 6.59
CA ALA A 80 6.62 9.68 7.56
C ALA A 80 5.48 10.49 6.92
N ASP A 81 5.68 11.00 5.70
CA ASP A 81 4.69 11.83 5.01
C ASP A 81 3.39 11.07 4.68
N ASP A 82 3.39 9.72 4.68
CA ASP A 82 2.19 8.89 4.44
C ASP A 82 1.16 8.96 5.59
N PHE A 83 1.58 9.41 6.78
CA PHE A 83 0.74 9.47 8.00
C PHE A 83 0.70 10.87 8.62
N LYS A 84 1.20 11.88 7.88
CA LYS A 84 1.35 13.25 8.39
C LYS A 84 0.08 14.09 8.28
N ASN A 85 -0.77 13.79 7.32
CA ASN A 85 -2.03 14.49 7.10
C ASN A 85 -3.20 13.62 7.54
N ILE A 86 -4.19 14.25 8.17
CA ILE A 86 -5.44 13.60 8.57
C ILE A 86 -6.30 13.44 7.33
N GLY A 87 -6.92 12.28 7.17
CA GLY A 87 -7.74 11.97 6.01
C GLY A 87 -7.73 10.50 5.64
N VAL A 88 -8.35 10.19 4.51
CA VAL A 88 -8.45 8.84 3.95
C VAL A 88 -7.57 8.71 2.72
N PHE A 89 -6.72 7.70 2.72
CA PHE A 89 -5.69 7.49 1.71
C PHE A 89 -5.78 6.10 1.09
N ARG A 90 -5.26 6.01 -0.13
CA ARG A 90 -5.15 4.78 -0.90
C ARG A 90 -3.73 4.64 -1.43
N LEU A 91 -3.19 3.42 -1.41
CA LEU A 91 -1.97 3.02 -2.09
C LEU A 91 -2.33 1.86 -3.01
N ILE A 92 -1.94 1.96 -4.28
CA ILE A 92 -2.03 0.85 -5.21
C ILE A 92 -0.63 0.34 -5.49
N ILE A 93 -0.41 -0.95 -5.22
CA ILE A 93 0.82 -1.64 -5.57
C ILE A 93 0.55 -2.51 -6.79
N TRP A 94 1.37 -2.34 -7.81
CA TRP A 94 1.38 -3.15 -9.02
C TRP A 94 2.67 -3.94 -9.05
N VAL A 95 2.59 -5.18 -9.49
CA VAL A 95 3.76 -6.01 -9.74
C VAL A 95 3.73 -6.52 -11.17
N GLY A 96 4.89 -6.53 -11.81
CA GLY A 96 5.02 -6.97 -13.18
C GLY A 96 6.47 -7.17 -13.58
N ASN A 97 6.66 -7.43 -14.86
CA ASN A 97 7.97 -7.45 -15.51
C ASN A 97 8.02 -6.36 -16.60
N THR A 98 9.08 -6.36 -17.40
CA THR A 98 9.26 -5.39 -18.50
C THR A 98 8.17 -5.42 -19.58
N THR A 99 7.32 -6.44 -19.58
CA THR A 99 6.36 -6.72 -20.65
C THR A 99 4.92 -6.75 -20.16
N ILE A 100 4.68 -7.14 -18.91
CA ILE A 100 3.34 -7.44 -18.38
C ILE A 100 3.22 -6.85 -16.98
N ARG A 101 2.11 -6.13 -16.74
CA ARG A 101 1.60 -5.89 -15.38
C ARG A 101 0.76 -7.10 -14.99
N TYR A 102 1.22 -7.85 -14.00
CA TYR A 102 0.60 -9.11 -13.63
C TYR A 102 -0.67 -8.88 -12.82
N GLY A 103 -0.59 -8.04 -11.80
CA GLY A 103 -1.71 -7.77 -10.92
C GLY A 103 -1.45 -6.60 -10.00
N SER A 104 -2.48 -6.31 -9.22
CA SER A 104 -2.47 -5.19 -8.30
C SER A 104 -3.31 -5.42 -7.08
N VAL A 105 -2.86 -4.81 -6.00
CA VAL A 105 -3.56 -4.76 -4.73
C VAL A 105 -3.71 -3.31 -4.31
N ILE A 106 -4.85 -2.99 -3.73
CA ILE A 106 -5.16 -1.68 -3.17
C ILE A 106 -5.10 -1.80 -1.66
N PHE A 107 -4.36 -0.91 -1.01
CA PHE A 107 -4.38 -0.70 0.42
C PHE A 107 -5.06 0.62 0.72
N GLU A 108 -5.98 0.63 1.66
CA GLU A 108 -6.64 1.84 2.13
C GLU A 108 -6.37 2.03 3.63
N TRP A 109 -6.12 3.25 4.04
CA TRP A 109 -5.98 3.62 5.45
C TRP A 109 -6.59 4.99 5.72
N GLU A 110 -6.86 5.20 7.00
CA GLU A 110 -7.34 6.47 7.53
C GLU A 110 -6.33 6.95 8.57
N VAL A 111 -6.11 8.26 8.58
CA VAL A 111 -5.32 8.95 9.61
C VAL A 111 -6.26 9.90 10.32
N SER A 112 -6.30 9.80 11.65
CA SER A 112 -7.05 10.70 12.52
C SER A 112 -6.10 11.55 13.36
N ASP A 113 -6.62 12.56 14.04
CA ASP A 113 -5.91 13.25 15.12
C ASP A 113 -5.29 12.24 16.10
N ALA A 114 -4.15 12.62 16.70
CA ALA A 114 -3.53 11.78 17.69
C ALA A 114 -4.41 11.76 18.95
N PRO A 115 -4.48 10.63 19.70
CA PRO A 115 -5.23 10.59 20.95
C PRO A 115 -4.79 11.71 21.89
N GLY A 116 -5.71 12.63 22.21
CA GLY A 116 -5.47 13.77 23.11
C GLY A 116 -5.27 15.12 22.43
N ASP A 117 -5.26 15.19 21.09
CA ASP A 117 -5.34 16.46 20.38
C ASP A 117 -6.77 17.03 20.49
N ASP A 118 -6.89 18.31 20.86
CA ASP A 118 -8.17 19.01 20.83
C ASP A 118 -8.63 19.16 19.37
N PRO A 119 -9.93 19.00 19.06
CA PRO A 119 -10.43 19.24 17.72
C PRO A 119 -10.13 20.69 17.31
N THR A 120 -9.27 20.87 16.31
CA THR A 120 -8.97 22.19 15.77
C THR A 120 -10.15 22.66 14.93
N VAL A 121 -10.81 23.73 15.37
CA VAL A 121 -11.91 24.41 14.65
C VAL A 121 -11.36 25.28 13.52
#